data_AF-A0A959FDB9-F1
#
_entry.id   AF-A0A959FDB9-F1
#
_cell.length_a   1.000
_cell.length_b   1.000
_cell.length_c   1.000
_cell.angle_alpha   90.00
_cell.angle_beta   90.00
_cell.angle_gamma   90.00
#
_symmetry.space_group_name_H-M   'P 1'
#
loop_
_entity.id
_entity.type
_entity.pdbx_description
1 polymer ?
#
loop_
_entity_poly.entity_id
_entity_poly.type
_entity_poly.pdbx_seq_one_letter_code
_entity_poly.pdbx_strand_id
1 'polypeptide(L)'
;MRLFISICSLLLAVQLFLAYRTSSEVNRNHPMFCTLPSIWEQVSKETQIGTFSNKDTLLEHELYVLSDSSDQPLLFYADILTPVCIDGICKPVYIELYWDLTGQYAGFGIYPDKPLTKFDHEEFSPEDYQKMDRLLADNNSVLRRQELSDLFDEEADLEKKIEYQGVELDAV
;
A
#
# COMPACT_ATOMS: atom_id res chain seq x y z
N MET A 1 -55.00 -21.87 10.83
CA MET A 1 -54.75 -20.42 10.61
C MET A 1 -53.57 -19.86 11.42
N ARG A 2 -53.30 -20.32 12.66
CA ARG A 2 -52.15 -19.82 13.47
C ARG A 2 -50.77 -20.28 12.97
N LEU A 3 -50.69 -21.43 12.30
CA LEU A 3 -49.42 -21.99 11.80
C LEU A 3 -48.82 -21.18 10.63
N PHE A 4 -49.68 -20.62 9.76
CA PHE A 4 -49.25 -19.86 8.57
C PHE A 4 -48.68 -18.48 8.91
N ILE A 5 -49.16 -17.84 9.98
CA ILE A 5 -48.68 -16.52 10.41
C ILE A 5 -47.24 -16.61 10.97
N SER A 6 -46.94 -17.69 11.70
CA SER A 6 -45.61 -17.91 12.30
C SER A 6 -44.51 -18.10 11.24
N ILE A 7 -44.81 -18.84 10.17
CA ILE A 7 -43.87 -19.10 9.06
C ILE A 7 -43.56 -17.80 8.30
N CYS A 8 -44.55 -16.92 8.14
CA CYS A 8 -44.38 -15.64 7.46
C CYS A 8 -43.48 -14.68 8.25
N SER A 9 -43.62 -14.62 9.57
CA SER A 9 -42.76 -13.82 10.44
C SER A 9 -41.31 -14.32 10.49
N LEU A 10 -41.10 -15.64 10.48
CA LEU A 10 -39.77 -16.25 10.40
C LEU A 10 -39.09 -15.99 9.05
N LEU A 11 -39.84 -16.04 7.94
CA LEU A 11 -39.31 -15.71 6.62
C LEU A 11 -38.93 -14.22 6.50
N LEU A 12 -39.76 -13.31 7.04
CA LEU A 12 -39.45 -11.88 7.11
C LEU A 12 -38.22 -11.59 7.97
N ALA A 13 -38.08 -12.26 9.12
CA ALA A 13 -36.93 -12.12 9.99
C ALA A 13 -35.65 -12.65 9.33
N VAL A 14 -35.71 -13.78 8.61
CA VAL A 14 -34.56 -14.32 7.85
C VAL A 14 -34.19 -13.41 6.68
N GLN A 15 -35.17 -12.84 5.96
CA GLN A 15 -34.92 -11.87 4.89
C GLN A 15 -34.26 -10.58 5.41
N LEU A 16 -34.73 -10.05 6.55
CA LEU A 16 -34.09 -8.93 7.23
C LEU A 16 -32.67 -9.31 7.70
N PHE A 17 -32.49 -10.50 8.29
CA PHE A 17 -31.19 -10.96 8.77
C PHE A 17 -30.18 -11.23 7.65
N LEU A 18 -30.65 -11.66 6.47
CA LEU A 18 -29.83 -11.81 5.26
C LEU A 18 -29.48 -10.44 4.65
N ALA A 19 -30.41 -9.47 4.65
CA ALA A 19 -30.15 -8.11 4.20
C ALA A 19 -29.13 -7.37 5.11
N TYR A 20 -29.11 -7.65 6.41
CA TYR A 20 -28.12 -7.10 7.35
C TYR A 20 -26.72 -7.72 7.20
N ARG A 21 -26.56 -8.85 6.50
CA ARG A 21 -25.31 -9.64 6.50
C ARG A 21 -24.33 -9.34 5.38
N THR A 22 -24.45 -8.21 4.69
CA THR A 22 -23.45 -7.79 3.68
C THR A 22 -22.89 -6.40 3.98
N SER A 23 -22.49 -6.18 5.22
CA SER A 23 -21.45 -5.18 5.51
C SER A 23 -20.11 -5.85 5.20
N SER A 24 -19.62 -5.68 3.96
CA SER A 24 -18.23 -5.95 3.63
C SER A 24 -17.39 -4.90 4.36
N GLU A 25 -16.91 -5.19 5.57
CA GLU A 25 -15.93 -4.32 6.20
C GLU A 25 -14.71 -4.18 5.27
N VAL A 26 -14.31 -2.95 4.99
CA VAL A 26 -13.10 -2.65 4.22
C VAL A 26 -11.91 -3.13 5.06
N ASN A 27 -11.36 -4.29 4.70
CA ASN A 27 -10.23 -4.90 5.40
C ASN A 27 -8.91 -4.41 4.81
N ARG A 28 -8.50 -3.19 5.19
CA ARG A 28 -7.30 -2.51 4.71
C ARG A 28 -6.46 -2.05 5.90
N ASN A 29 -5.12 -2.02 5.79
CA ASN A 29 -4.34 -1.53 6.92
C ASN A 29 -4.57 -0.03 7.09
N HIS A 30 -4.73 0.40 8.34
CA HIS A 30 -4.79 1.83 8.63
C HIS A 30 -3.53 2.51 8.09
N PRO A 31 -3.63 3.64 7.35
CA PRO A 31 -2.45 4.35 6.86
C PRO A 31 -1.55 4.72 8.04
N MET A 32 -0.27 4.32 7.99
CA MET A 32 0.71 4.59 9.03
C MET A 32 0.88 6.10 9.26
N PHE A 33 0.84 6.87 8.17
CA PHE A 33 0.84 8.33 8.19
C PHE A 33 -0.40 8.83 7.45
N CYS A 34 -1.51 9.00 8.16
CA CYS A 34 -2.76 9.49 7.56
C CYS A 34 -2.84 11.02 7.64
N THR A 35 -2.75 11.68 6.48
CA THR A 35 -2.96 13.14 6.38
C THR A 35 -4.43 13.55 6.57
N LEU A 36 -5.36 12.59 6.40
CA LEU A 36 -6.80 12.79 6.44
C LEU A 36 -7.49 11.83 7.43
N PRO A 37 -7.14 11.85 8.74
CA PRO A 37 -7.59 10.85 9.70
C PRO A 37 -9.11 10.81 9.87
N SER A 38 -9.78 11.97 9.85
CA SER A 38 -11.24 12.03 9.94
C SER A 38 -11.95 11.44 8.72
N ILE A 39 -11.31 11.46 7.54
CA ILE A 39 -11.85 10.88 6.32
C ILE A 39 -11.71 9.35 6.37
N TRP A 40 -10.57 8.85 6.84
CA TRP A 40 -10.33 7.42 7.00
C TRP A 40 -11.39 6.73 7.86
N GLU A 41 -11.75 7.33 9.01
CA GLU A 41 -12.77 6.78 9.92
C GLU A 41 -14.19 6.69 9.31
N GLN A 42 -14.44 7.37 8.18
CA GLN A 42 -15.72 7.31 7.47
C GLN A 42 -15.74 6.22 6.39
N VAL A 43 -14.59 5.65 6.02
CA VAL A 43 -14.50 4.62 5.00
C VAL A 43 -15.27 3.38 5.44
N SER A 44 -16.16 2.91 4.57
CA SER A 44 -16.95 1.71 4.83
C SER A 44 -17.23 0.85 3.60
N LYS A 45 -16.89 1.35 2.41
CA LYS A 45 -17.03 0.65 1.14
C LYS A 45 -15.78 0.85 0.29
N GLU A 46 -15.48 -0.14 -0.54
CA GLU A 46 -14.46 -0.05 -1.58
C GLU A 46 -15.06 -0.46 -2.94
N THR A 47 -14.57 0.13 -4.01
CA THR A 47 -14.97 -0.21 -5.37
C THR A 47 -13.78 -0.09 -6.29
N GLN A 48 -13.44 -1.16 -7.01
CA GLN A 48 -12.42 -1.11 -8.05
C GLN A 48 -12.91 -0.22 -9.21
N ILE A 49 -12.11 0.76 -9.59
CA ILE A 49 -12.43 1.74 -10.64
C ILE A 49 -11.52 1.65 -11.86
N GLY A 50 -10.46 0.85 -11.80
CA GLY A 50 -9.57 0.62 -12.93
C GLY A 50 -8.28 -0.08 -12.56
N THR A 51 -7.31 0.02 -13.47
CA THR A 51 -5.93 -0.44 -13.27
C THR A 51 -4.95 0.62 -13.75
N PHE A 52 -3.71 0.58 -13.26
CA PHE A 52 -2.61 1.42 -13.70
C PHE A 52 -1.29 0.64 -13.66
N SER A 53 -0.29 1.13 -14.39
CA SER A 53 1.09 0.65 -14.31
C SER A 53 2.04 1.85 -14.17
N ASN A 54 3.24 1.61 -13.65
CA ASN A 54 4.32 2.60 -13.66
C ASN A 54 5.37 2.19 -14.73
N LYS A 55 6.36 3.06 -14.97
CA LYS A 55 7.42 2.75 -15.94
C LYS A 55 8.46 1.76 -15.42
N ASP A 56 8.57 1.66 -14.10
CA ASP A 56 9.59 0.89 -13.38
C ASP A 56 9.18 -0.57 -13.15
N THR A 57 7.92 -0.92 -13.45
CA THR A 57 7.35 -2.26 -13.28
C THR A 57 6.54 -2.66 -14.51
N LEU A 58 6.59 -3.96 -14.83
CA LEU A 58 5.70 -4.56 -15.83
C LEU A 58 4.36 -4.99 -15.22
N LEU A 59 4.18 -4.76 -13.91
CA LEU A 59 2.98 -5.16 -13.18
C LEU A 59 1.88 -4.10 -13.33
N GLU A 60 0.65 -4.58 -13.48
CA GLU A 60 -0.54 -3.74 -13.37
C GLU A 60 -1.06 -3.81 -11.92
N HIS A 61 -1.52 -2.66 -11.43
CA HIS A 61 -2.10 -2.49 -10.11
C HIS A 61 -3.56 -2.09 -10.23
N GLU A 62 -4.39 -2.65 -9.36
CA GLU A 62 -5.79 -2.29 -9.27
C GLU A 62 -5.95 -0.97 -8.52
N LEU A 63 -6.79 -0.09 -9.05
CA LEU A 63 -7.15 1.19 -8.44
C LEU A 63 -8.56 1.10 -7.86
N TYR A 64 -8.68 1.47 -6.59
CA TYR A 64 -9.94 1.49 -5.86
C TYR A 64 -10.33 2.91 -5.47
N VAL A 65 -11.63 3.14 -5.37
CA VAL A 65 -12.22 4.25 -4.61
C VAL A 65 -12.73 3.70 -3.29
N LEU A 66 -12.35 4.38 -2.21
CA LEU A 66 -12.90 4.17 -0.87
C LEU A 66 -14.00 5.20 -0.64
N SER A 67 -15.17 4.73 -0.19
CA SER A 67 -16.36 5.55 0.01
C SER A 67 -16.96 5.36 1.40
N ASP A 68 -17.77 6.33 1.81
CA ASP A 68 -18.61 6.20 3.00
C ASP A 68 -19.82 5.29 2.77
N SER A 69 -20.65 5.16 3.81
CA SER A 69 -21.85 4.31 3.76
C SER A 69 -22.91 4.81 2.77
N SER A 70 -22.85 6.08 2.37
CA SER A 70 -23.75 6.74 1.42
C SER A 70 -23.19 6.76 -0.01
N ASP A 71 -22.11 6.01 -0.28
CA ASP A 71 -21.41 5.95 -1.58
C ASP A 71 -20.74 7.28 -1.97
N GLN A 72 -20.48 8.17 -1.02
CA GLN A 72 -19.69 9.38 -1.27
C GLN A 72 -18.20 9.01 -1.33
N PRO A 73 -17.48 9.33 -2.42
CA PRO A 73 -16.06 9.00 -2.54
C PRO A 73 -15.25 9.82 -1.53
N LEU A 74 -14.23 9.19 -0.96
CA LEU A 74 -13.38 9.76 0.09
C LEU A 74 -11.90 9.73 -0.27
N LEU A 75 -11.39 8.58 -0.73
CA LEU A 75 -9.98 8.36 -1.05
C LEU A 75 -9.83 7.46 -2.28
N PHE A 76 -8.69 7.55 -2.95
CA PHE A 76 -8.20 6.49 -3.82
C PHE A 76 -7.24 5.58 -3.06
N TYR A 77 -7.18 4.33 -3.48
CA TYR A 77 -6.35 3.30 -2.86
C TYR A 77 -5.77 2.35 -3.91
N ALA A 78 -4.54 1.87 -3.66
CA ALA A 78 -3.95 0.77 -4.39
C ALA A 78 -3.02 -0.06 -3.52
N ASP A 79 -3.07 -1.39 -3.73
CA ASP A 79 -2.02 -2.32 -3.33
C ASP A 79 -0.92 -2.31 -4.40
N ILE A 80 0.27 -1.85 -4.01
CA ILE A 80 1.42 -1.79 -4.90
C ILE A 80 2.40 -2.90 -4.57
N LEU A 81 2.71 -3.68 -5.60
CA LEU A 81 3.77 -4.67 -5.62
C LEU A 81 4.75 -4.28 -6.72
N THR A 82 5.98 -3.91 -6.36
CA THR A 82 7.01 -3.65 -7.38
C THR A 82 8.29 -4.40 -7.05
N PRO A 83 8.83 -5.21 -7.98
CA PRO A 83 10.18 -5.73 -7.82
C PRO A 83 11.17 -4.57 -8.00
N VAL A 84 12.05 -4.37 -7.03
CA VAL A 84 13.16 -3.43 -7.12
C VAL A 84 14.43 -4.25 -7.28
N CYS A 85 15.15 -4.03 -8.39
CA CYS A 85 16.37 -4.75 -8.71
C CYS A 85 17.57 -3.83 -8.57
N ILE A 86 18.39 -4.08 -7.55
CA ILE A 86 19.65 -3.38 -7.31
C ILE A 86 20.72 -4.49 -7.25
N ASP A 87 21.86 -4.27 -7.90
CA ASP A 87 22.97 -5.25 -8.00
C ASP A 87 22.57 -6.60 -8.62
N GLY A 88 21.57 -6.58 -9.52
CA GLY A 88 21.05 -7.79 -10.17
C GLY A 88 20.16 -8.67 -9.28
N ILE A 89 19.94 -8.30 -8.01
CA ILE A 89 19.03 -8.98 -7.09
C ILE A 89 17.72 -8.21 -7.00
N CYS A 90 16.62 -8.85 -7.40
CA CYS A 90 15.29 -8.25 -7.31
C CYS A 90 14.61 -8.60 -5.98
N LYS A 91 14.19 -7.58 -5.22
CA LYS A 91 13.38 -7.74 -4.02
C LYS A 91 12.01 -7.09 -4.18
N PRO A 92 10.92 -7.80 -3.84
CA PRO A 92 9.58 -7.24 -3.94
C PRO A 92 9.33 -6.25 -2.81
N VAL A 93 8.86 -5.06 -3.18
CA VAL A 93 8.27 -4.08 -2.26
C VAL A 93 6.76 -4.27 -2.24
N TYR A 94 6.19 -4.38 -1.04
CA TYR A 94 4.75 -4.44 -0.81
C TYR A 94 4.33 -3.22 0.00
N ILE A 95 3.46 -2.39 -0.56
CA ILE A 95 3.00 -1.16 0.09
C ILE A 95 1.57 -0.84 -0.32
N GLU A 96 0.77 -0.37 0.64
CA GLU A 96 -0.54 0.20 0.36
C GLU A 96 -0.40 1.71 0.20
N LEU A 97 -0.91 2.28 -0.87
CA LEU A 97 -0.91 3.74 -1.07
C LEU A 97 -2.32 4.29 -1.07
N TYR A 98 -2.45 5.47 -0.47
CA TYR A 98 -3.69 6.22 -0.35
C TYR A 98 -3.51 7.61 -0.94
N TRP A 99 -4.50 8.08 -1.68
CA TRP A 99 -4.56 9.44 -2.20
C TRP A 99 -5.90 10.10 -1.90
N ASP A 100 -5.92 11.42 -1.82
CA ASP A 100 -7.17 12.18 -1.81
C ASP A 100 -7.82 12.21 -3.20
N LEU A 101 -9.03 12.76 -3.29
CA LEU A 101 -9.78 12.84 -4.55
C LEU A 101 -9.15 13.75 -5.62
N THR A 102 -8.13 14.53 -5.27
CA THR A 102 -7.34 15.35 -6.20
C THR A 102 -6.07 14.64 -6.67
N GLY A 103 -5.79 13.44 -6.13
CA GLY A 103 -4.59 12.66 -6.40
C GLY A 103 -3.38 13.04 -5.55
N GLN A 104 -3.56 13.82 -4.48
CA GLN A 104 -2.48 14.12 -3.55
C GLN A 104 -2.24 12.93 -2.61
N TYR A 105 -0.98 12.64 -2.30
CA TYR A 105 -0.61 11.60 -1.35
C TYR A 105 -1.30 11.83 0.00
N ALA A 106 -2.02 10.80 0.47
CA ALA A 106 -2.77 10.86 1.71
C ALA A 106 -2.16 10.00 2.83
N GLY A 107 -1.31 9.04 2.47
CA GLY A 107 -0.65 8.12 3.40
C GLY A 107 -0.21 6.82 2.73
N PHE A 108 0.52 5.99 3.47
CA PHE A 108 0.78 4.60 3.09
C PHE A 108 0.54 3.63 4.25
N GLY A 109 0.16 2.39 3.93
CA GLY A 109 0.09 1.26 4.84
C GLY A 109 1.25 0.29 4.61
N ILE A 110 1.64 -0.44 5.65
CA ILE A 110 2.67 -1.49 5.57
C ILE A 110 2.08 -2.84 5.95
N TYR A 111 2.63 -3.88 5.33
CA TYR A 111 2.37 -5.26 5.70
C TYR A 111 3.34 -5.66 6.82
N PRO A 112 2.86 -5.98 8.05
CA PRO A 112 3.76 -6.25 9.18
C PRO A 112 4.70 -7.43 8.96
N ASP A 113 4.32 -8.39 8.11
CA ASP A 113 5.11 -9.56 7.74
C ASP A 113 6.02 -9.32 6.52
N LYS A 114 5.97 -8.12 5.91
CA LYS A 114 6.76 -7.72 4.73
C LYS A 114 7.23 -6.26 4.90
N PRO A 115 8.13 -6.00 5.86
CA PRO A 115 8.65 -4.65 6.09
C PRO A 115 9.40 -4.12 4.87
N LEU A 116 9.44 -2.80 4.72
CA LEU A 116 10.23 -2.16 3.69
C LEU A 116 11.72 -2.28 4.00
N THR A 117 12.54 -2.35 2.96
CA THR A 117 14.00 -2.40 3.08
C THR A 117 14.64 -1.28 2.27
N LYS A 118 15.81 -0.83 2.74
CA LYS A 118 16.70 0.10 2.05
C LYS A 118 17.39 -0.61 0.88
N PHE A 119 18.14 0.17 0.11
CA PHE A 119 18.91 -0.34 -1.04
C PHE A 119 19.91 -1.44 -0.62
N ASP A 120 20.56 -1.29 0.54
CA ASP A 120 21.50 -2.26 1.12
C ASP A 120 20.81 -3.45 1.80
N HIS A 121 19.50 -3.59 1.59
CA HIS A 121 18.63 -4.64 2.11
C HIS A 121 18.39 -4.62 3.63
N GLU A 122 18.81 -3.56 4.34
CA GLU A 122 18.43 -3.38 5.73
C GLU A 122 16.96 -2.98 5.85
N GLU A 123 16.24 -3.53 6.84
CA GLU A 123 14.86 -3.12 7.13
C GLU A 123 14.79 -1.64 7.52
N PHE A 124 13.69 -0.99 7.15
CA PHE A 124 13.43 0.40 7.53
C PHE A 124 13.32 0.54 9.06
N SER A 125 14.03 1.53 9.60
CA SER A 125 13.80 2.01 10.97
C SER A 125 12.55 2.91 11.03
N PRO A 126 12.03 3.21 12.23
CA PRO A 126 10.94 4.19 12.38
C PRO A 126 11.26 5.56 11.74
N GLU A 127 12.52 6.00 11.79
CA GLU A 127 12.98 7.25 11.19
C GLU A 127 12.97 7.19 9.65
N ASP A 128 13.25 6.03 9.07
CA ASP A 128 13.19 5.83 7.62
C ASP A 128 11.76 5.94 7.11
N TYR A 129 10.79 5.34 7.82
CA TYR A 129 9.37 5.51 7.52
C TYR A 129 8.92 6.98 7.59
N GLN A 130 9.36 7.72 8.62
CA GLN A 130 9.07 9.16 8.71
C GLN A 130 9.71 9.97 7.59
N LYS A 131 10.93 9.61 7.18
CA LYS A 131 11.62 10.27 6.06
C LYS A 131 10.87 10.02 4.75
N MET A 132 10.44 8.77 4.51
CA MET A 132 9.67 8.40 3.33
C MET A 132 8.34 9.16 3.28
N ASP A 133 7.60 9.22 4.38
CA ASP A 133 6.34 9.99 4.46
C ASP A 133 6.53 11.46 4.06
N ARG A 134 7.56 12.13 4.61
CA ARG A 134 7.88 13.53 4.25
C ARG A 134 8.23 13.69 2.77
N LEU A 135 8.96 12.74 2.19
CA LEU A 135 9.35 12.77 0.78
C LEU A 135 8.14 12.56 -0.15
N LEU A 136 7.22 11.67 0.21
CA LEU A 136 6.00 11.40 -0.57
C LEU A 136 4.99 12.56 -0.47
N ALA A 137 4.92 13.24 0.68
CA ALA A 137 4.09 14.42 0.86
C ALA A 137 4.62 15.67 0.14
N ASP A 138 5.91 15.72 -0.19
CA ASP A 138 6.52 16.86 -0.88
C ASP A 138 6.37 16.77 -2.41
N ASN A 139 5.36 17.47 -2.94
CA ASN A 139 5.13 17.59 -4.38
C ASN A 139 6.31 18.23 -5.15
N ASN A 140 7.22 18.94 -4.46
CA ASN A 140 8.40 19.55 -5.06
C ASN A 140 9.67 18.72 -4.88
N SER A 141 9.55 17.52 -4.32
CA SER A 141 10.67 16.60 -4.09
C SER A 141 11.52 16.45 -5.34
N VAL A 142 12.84 16.49 -5.15
CA VAL A 142 13.81 16.27 -6.23
C VAL A 142 13.64 14.89 -6.85
N LEU A 143 13.20 13.90 -6.06
CA LEU A 143 13.02 12.51 -6.47
C LEU A 143 11.99 12.36 -7.59
N ARG A 144 11.03 13.29 -7.73
CA ARG A 144 10.06 13.29 -8.83
C ARG A 144 10.71 13.43 -10.22
N ARG A 145 11.95 13.89 -10.28
CA ARG A 145 12.72 14.14 -11.52
C ARG A 145 14.00 13.29 -11.59
N GLN A 146 14.07 12.22 -10.81
CA GLN A 146 15.21 11.30 -10.81
C GLN A 146 14.71 9.93 -11.26
N GLU A 147 15.49 9.25 -12.09
CA GLU A 147 15.29 7.83 -12.36
C GLU A 147 15.92 7.01 -11.22
N LEU A 148 15.50 5.75 -11.04
CA LEU A 148 16.03 4.91 -9.97
C LEU A 148 17.56 4.78 -10.05
N SER A 149 18.12 4.67 -11.25
CA SER A 149 19.57 4.61 -11.50
C SER A 149 20.33 5.88 -11.10
N ASP A 150 19.65 7.02 -10.95
CA ASP A 150 20.30 8.26 -10.50
C ASP A 150 20.49 8.28 -8.97
N LEU A 151 19.90 7.31 -8.25
CA LEU A 151 19.83 7.30 -6.78
C LEU A 151 20.88 6.39 -6.12
N PHE A 152 21.61 5.58 -6.89
CA PHE A 152 22.65 4.70 -6.39
C PHE A 152 23.80 4.62 -7.41
N ASP A 153 24.99 4.29 -6.93
CA ASP A 153 26.17 4.10 -7.76
C ASP A 153 26.39 2.59 -7.94
N GLU A 154 26.14 2.10 -9.15
CA GLU A 154 26.32 0.69 -9.52
C GLU A 154 27.76 0.20 -9.29
N GLU A 155 28.75 1.10 -9.34
CA GLU A 155 30.16 0.74 -9.15
C GLU A 155 30.58 0.74 -7.67
N ALA A 156 29.83 1.40 -6.79
CA ALA A 156 30.21 1.56 -5.38
C ALA A 156 30.05 0.27 -4.54
N ASP A 157 29.12 -0.63 -4.89
CA ASP A 157 28.93 -1.90 -4.15
C ASP A 157 29.90 -3.02 -4.58
N LEU A 158 30.68 -2.83 -5.66
CA LEU A 158 31.81 -3.71 -5.99
C LEU A 158 33.00 -3.55 -5.02
N GLU A 159 33.05 -2.47 -4.23
CA GLU A 159 34.17 -2.16 -3.33
C GLU A 159 33.99 -2.70 -1.89
N LYS A 160 32.91 -3.42 -1.57
CA LYS A 160 32.82 -4.13 -0.28
C LYS A 160 33.74 -5.35 -0.27
N LYS A 161 35.03 -5.09 -0.09
CA LYS A 161 36.06 -6.08 0.22
C LYS A 161 35.62 -6.87 1.45
N ILE A 162 35.42 -8.17 1.30
CA ILE A 162 35.14 -9.04 2.42
C ILE A 162 36.48 -9.46 3.01
N GLU A 163 36.78 -9.02 4.23
CA GLU A 163 37.96 -9.51 4.95
C GLU A 163 37.61 -10.86 5.60
N TYR A 164 38.05 -11.96 4.98
CA TYR A 164 37.95 -13.29 5.57
C TYR A 164 39.36 -13.79 5.91
N GLN A 165 39.62 -14.02 7.20
CA GLN A 165 40.91 -14.51 7.69
C GLN A 165 42.11 -13.61 7.32
N GLY A 166 41.91 -12.28 7.29
CA GLY A 166 42.98 -11.32 7.01
C GLY A 166 43.41 -11.25 5.55
N VAL A 167 42.59 -11.73 4.62
CA VAL A 167 42.80 -11.56 3.18
C VAL A 167 41.62 -10.78 2.61
N GLU A 168 41.93 -9.66 1.95
CA GLU A 168 40.96 -8.92 1.14
C GLU A 168 40.60 -9.78 -0.08
N LEU A 169 39.33 -10.13 -0.21
CA LEU A 169 38.81 -10.79 -1.41
C LEU A 169 37.83 -9.84 -2.10
N ASP A 170 38.03 -9.64 -3.40
CA ASP A 170 37.08 -8.93 -4.26
C ASP A 170 35.77 -9.71 -4.27
N ALA A 171 34.66 -9.01 -3.96
CA ALA A 171 33.33 -9.59 -4.11
C ALA A 171 33.04 -9.76 -5.61
N VAL A 172 32.66 -10.97 -6.03
CA VAL A 172 32.16 -11.25 -7.39
C VAL A 172 30.68 -10.96 -7.46
#